data_AF-A0AAF0YB08-F1
#
_entry.id   AF-A0AAF0YB08-F1
#
_cell.length_a   1.000
_cell.length_b   1.000
_cell.length_c   1.000
_cell.angle_alpha   90.00
_cell.angle_beta   90.00
_cell.angle_gamma   90.00
#
_symmetry.space_group_name_H-M   'P 1'
#
loop_
_entity.id
_entity.type
_entity.pdbx_description
1 polymer ?
#
loop_
_entity_poly.entity_id
_entity_poly.type
_entity_poly.pdbx_seq_one_letter_code
_entity_poly.pdbx_strand_id
1 'polypeptide(L)'
;MSTTVHDILHGEIHHSDHHHPDGGVEESEHELVGPGARQHDNVRYVLVTSDMLAQLNGKEVVSGQLPPGSYPPSSPDSSIIINPKSEVKHVERAQSPSALAVSEPTYLPNPLARFRFFFREYFGEFIGTMILLIFGNGVNCQAVLSNWTQGSYLSISFGWGIGVMFGIHACGGISGGHLNPAVTISMAIFRKFPWRKVPGYALAQILGACVGSCLVQGNYHALLNQFEGGYNRRTYGLETSTATLFFTDAKPYMSNVGSFFSEFFATAVLLGMICAVTDSNNNPAPPGMNGVIVMFLIIGIGAALGTETAYCLNPARDLGPRIACAIFGYPSKIWTYRKAYWVYVPIIAPIFGGMLGCLVYDFFIYSGRDSPLNWAWGRKKATTEESPRQLENA
;
A
#
# COMPACT_ATOMS: atom_id res chain seq x y z
N MET A 1 5.41 -35.67 -37.59
CA MET A 1 6.00 -34.64 -38.48
C MET A 1 6.27 -33.42 -37.64
N SER A 2 7.55 -33.06 -37.54
CA SER A 2 8.10 -32.05 -36.64
C SER A 2 8.00 -30.67 -37.30
N THR A 3 7.44 -29.68 -36.61
CA THR A 3 7.65 -28.27 -36.95
C THR A 3 7.89 -27.51 -35.66
N THR A 4 9.14 -27.07 -35.51
CA THR A 4 9.69 -26.34 -34.37
C THR A 4 9.29 -24.88 -34.46
N VAL A 5 8.73 -24.32 -33.39
CA VAL A 5 8.41 -22.89 -33.26
C VAL A 5 9.69 -22.16 -32.83
N HIS A 6 10.41 -21.60 -33.80
CA HIS A 6 11.59 -20.75 -33.55
C HIS A 6 11.47 -19.33 -34.17
N ASP A 7 10.39 -18.98 -34.87
CA ASP A 7 10.37 -17.73 -35.66
C ASP A 7 9.25 -16.74 -35.30
N ILE A 8 9.25 -16.22 -34.06
CA ILE A 8 8.52 -14.97 -33.74
C ILE A 8 9.32 -14.14 -32.74
N LEU A 9 10.55 -13.73 -33.10
CA LEU A 9 11.32 -12.73 -32.34
C LEU A 9 12.29 -11.93 -33.23
N HIS A 10 11.90 -11.53 -34.44
CA HIS A 10 12.62 -10.51 -35.21
C HIS A 10 11.63 -9.67 -36.05
N GLY A 11 11.26 -8.50 -35.54
CA GLY A 11 10.53 -7.48 -36.30
C GLY A 11 11.49 -6.39 -36.75
N GLU A 12 12.15 -6.61 -37.89
CA GLU A 12 12.86 -5.56 -38.62
C GLU A 12 11.91 -4.79 -39.53
N ILE A 13 12.20 -3.49 -39.62
CA ILE A 13 11.45 -2.42 -40.29
C ILE A 13 11.66 -2.53 -41.80
N HIS A 14 10.59 -2.47 -42.60
CA HIS A 14 10.68 -2.12 -44.02
C HIS A 14 9.61 -1.11 -44.42
N HIS A 15 10.08 0.05 -44.91
CA HIS A 15 9.36 1.04 -45.68
C HIS A 15 8.92 0.47 -47.03
N SER A 16 7.73 0.84 -47.49
CA SER A 16 7.45 0.99 -48.92
C SER A 16 6.29 1.98 -49.13
N ASP A 17 6.63 3.09 -49.77
CA ASP A 17 5.72 4.06 -50.38
C ASP A 17 4.84 3.41 -51.46
N HIS A 18 3.62 3.91 -51.67
CA HIS A 18 3.12 4.29 -53.00
C HIS A 18 1.77 5.03 -52.95
N HIS A 19 1.84 6.30 -53.36
CA HIS A 19 0.93 7.12 -54.17
C HIS A 19 -0.62 7.08 -54.05
N HIS A 20 -1.13 8.27 -53.70
CA HIS A 20 -2.41 8.90 -54.08
C HIS A 20 -2.47 9.22 -55.60
N PRO A 21 -3.65 9.49 -56.23
CA PRO A 21 -4.44 10.73 -56.05
C PRO A 21 -5.98 10.48 -56.16
N ASP A 22 -6.97 11.39 -56.07
CA ASP A 22 -7.13 12.85 -56.20
C ASP A 22 -8.47 13.26 -55.53
N GLY A 23 -8.60 14.53 -55.11
CA GLY A 23 -9.81 15.34 -55.39
C GLY A 23 -10.62 15.98 -54.24
N GLY A 24 -10.48 17.30 -54.08
CA GLY A 24 -11.55 18.27 -53.69
C GLY A 24 -11.59 18.70 -52.21
N VAL A 25 -10.89 19.75 -51.75
CA VAL A 25 -11.19 21.20 -51.83
C VAL A 25 -12.52 21.61 -51.16
N GLU A 26 -12.46 22.28 -49.99
CA GLU A 26 -12.91 23.67 -49.80
C GLU A 26 -12.57 24.21 -48.40
N GLU A 27 -12.03 25.43 -48.39
CA GLU A 27 -11.70 26.29 -47.26
C GLU A 27 -12.95 26.94 -46.64
N SER A 28 -12.90 27.33 -45.36
CA SER A 28 -13.10 28.73 -44.95
C SER A 28 -12.94 28.91 -43.43
N GLU A 29 -12.13 29.90 -43.10
CA GLU A 29 -11.89 30.45 -41.77
C GLU A 29 -13.11 31.23 -41.26
N HIS A 30 -13.30 31.27 -39.94
CA HIS A 30 -13.76 32.48 -39.26
C HIS A 30 -13.22 32.54 -37.82
N GLU A 31 -12.44 33.59 -37.59
CA GLU A 31 -11.85 34.06 -36.35
C GLU A 31 -12.89 34.79 -35.46
N LEU A 32 -12.73 34.77 -34.12
CA LEU A 32 -12.76 35.95 -33.21
C LEU A 32 -13.03 35.58 -31.71
N VAL A 33 -11.97 35.73 -30.89
CA VAL A 33 -11.85 36.47 -29.59
C VAL A 33 -12.83 36.21 -28.40
N GLY A 34 -12.27 35.93 -27.20
CA GLY A 34 -12.95 35.70 -25.88
C GLY A 34 -13.46 36.96 -25.14
N PRO A 35 -13.52 37.07 -23.78
CA PRO A 35 -13.26 36.14 -22.66
C PRO A 35 -14.44 36.01 -21.64
N GLY A 36 -14.39 35.08 -20.67
CA GLY A 36 -15.36 35.08 -19.55
C GLY A 36 -15.21 33.95 -18.54
N ALA A 37 -14.66 34.27 -17.37
CA ALA A 37 -14.57 33.41 -16.19
C ALA A 37 -15.95 32.99 -15.66
N ARG A 38 -16.11 31.73 -15.22
CA ARG A 38 -17.10 31.33 -14.21
C ARG A 38 -16.50 30.38 -13.19
N GLN A 39 -16.93 30.63 -11.96
CA GLN A 39 -16.33 30.32 -10.68
C GLN A 39 -17.25 29.30 -9.96
N HIS A 40 -16.64 28.23 -9.42
CA HIS A 40 -17.07 27.34 -8.33
C HIS A 40 -18.53 26.85 -8.22
N ASP A 41 -18.69 25.52 -8.16
CA ASP A 41 -19.60 24.86 -7.20
C ASP A 41 -18.80 23.92 -6.29
N ASN A 42 -18.53 24.40 -5.08
CA ASN A 42 -17.95 23.61 -3.99
C ASN A 42 -19.07 22.80 -3.32
N VAL A 43 -19.20 21.52 -3.65
CA VAL A 43 -20.03 20.59 -2.86
C VAL A 43 -19.28 20.26 -1.56
N ARG A 44 -19.74 20.81 -0.44
CA ARG A 44 -19.26 20.44 0.91
C ARG A 44 -20.10 19.28 1.44
N TYR A 45 -19.47 18.13 1.66
CA TYR A 45 -20.07 17.08 2.49
C TYR A 45 -19.91 17.46 3.96
N VAL A 46 -21.04 17.65 4.67
CA VAL A 46 -21.06 17.81 6.12
C VAL A 46 -21.38 16.45 6.72
N LEU A 47 -20.46 15.90 7.53
CA LEU A 47 -20.73 14.73 8.36
C LEU A 47 -21.72 15.13 9.45
N VAL A 48 -22.96 14.67 9.30
CA VAL A 48 -24.02 14.87 10.31
C VAL A 48 -23.77 13.87 11.44
N THR A 49 -23.48 14.36 12.64
CA THR A 49 -23.38 13.52 13.83
C THR A 49 -24.77 13.13 14.32
N SER A 50 -24.88 12.05 15.08
CA SER A 50 -26.15 11.57 15.66
C SER A 50 -26.87 12.64 16.50
N ASP A 51 -26.10 13.57 17.09
CA ASP A 51 -26.62 14.69 17.88
C ASP A 51 -27.26 15.79 17.01
N MET A 52 -26.82 15.96 15.77
CA MET A 52 -27.41 16.93 14.82
C MET A 52 -28.75 16.42 14.25
N LEU A 53 -28.91 15.09 14.11
CA LEU A 53 -30.20 14.49 13.74
C LEU A 53 -31.24 14.63 14.86
N ALA A 54 -30.81 14.68 16.13
CA ALA A 54 -31.70 14.87 17.27
C ALA A 54 -32.31 16.29 17.34
N GLN A 55 -31.68 17.29 16.70
CA GLN A 55 -32.17 18.68 16.66
C GLN A 55 -33.22 18.94 15.56
N LEU A 56 -33.40 18.00 14.62
CA LEU A 56 -34.40 18.11 13.54
C LEU A 56 -35.77 17.53 13.92
N ASN A 57 -35.89 16.82 15.03
CA ASN A 57 -37.15 16.30 15.55
C ASN A 57 -37.69 17.15 16.70
N GLY A 58 -38.30 18.28 16.31
CA GLY A 58 -39.45 18.87 16.99
C GLY A 58 -39.27 19.34 18.44
N LYS A 59 -38.69 20.53 18.63
CA LYS A 59 -39.12 21.47 19.69
C LYS A 59 -39.03 22.91 19.16
N GLU A 60 -40.16 23.61 19.21
CA GLU A 60 -40.39 24.97 18.70
C GLU A 60 -39.47 26.02 19.33
N VAL A 61 -39.01 26.99 18.53
CA VAL A 61 -38.52 28.29 19.03
C VAL A 61 -39.22 29.41 18.26
N VAL A 62 -39.83 30.31 19.06
CA VAL A 62 -40.73 31.40 18.70
C VAL A 62 -40.03 32.48 17.85
N SER A 63 -40.77 33.00 16.87
CA SER A 63 -40.38 34.00 15.87
C SER A 63 -40.11 35.40 16.46
N GLY A 64 -39.06 36.07 15.97
CA GLY A 64 -38.90 37.51 16.04
C GLY A 64 -38.16 38.04 14.81
N GLN A 65 -38.90 38.72 13.92
CA GLN A 65 -38.39 39.35 12.69
C GLN A 65 -37.61 40.64 12.97
N LEU A 66 -36.56 40.93 12.20
CA LEU A 66 -35.99 42.27 12.04
C LEU A 66 -36.19 42.74 10.58
N PRO A 67 -36.70 43.96 10.33
CA PRO A 67 -36.91 44.48 8.98
C PRO A 67 -35.66 45.20 8.40
N PRO A 68 -35.58 45.39 7.07
CA PRO A 68 -34.36 45.78 6.38
C PRO A 68 -34.23 47.30 6.16
N GLY A 69 -33.02 47.81 6.29
CA GLY A 69 -32.59 49.09 5.71
C GLY A 69 -32.14 50.16 6.71
N SER A 70 -30.82 50.28 6.89
CA SER A 70 -30.16 51.55 7.25
C SER A 70 -28.63 51.39 7.17
N TYR A 71 -28.02 51.90 6.10
CA TYR A 71 -26.62 52.31 6.13
C TYR A 71 -26.56 53.83 6.35
N PRO A 72 -25.69 54.34 7.23
CA PRO A 72 -25.22 55.72 7.13
C PRO A 72 -23.73 55.81 6.73
N PRO A 73 -23.26 56.99 6.28
CA PRO A 73 -22.15 57.13 5.33
C PRO A 73 -20.82 57.63 5.96
N SER A 74 -19.77 57.60 5.11
CA SER A 74 -18.43 58.24 5.15
C SER A 74 -18.14 59.31 6.23
N SER A 75 -16.98 59.39 6.90
CA SER A 75 -15.64 59.80 6.39
C SER A 75 -14.66 60.04 7.61
N PRO A 76 -13.45 60.64 7.50
CA PRO A 76 -12.20 60.14 8.12
C PRO A 76 -11.69 60.96 9.33
N ASP A 77 -10.55 60.54 9.88
CA ASP A 77 -9.71 61.19 10.92
C ASP A 77 -10.20 61.19 12.38
N SER A 78 -9.50 60.43 13.23
CA SER A 78 -8.76 61.00 14.36
C SER A 78 -7.98 59.96 15.17
N SER A 79 -6.72 60.30 15.41
CA SER A 79 -5.71 59.73 16.29
C SER A 79 -6.22 59.15 17.62
N ILE A 80 -5.76 57.93 17.98
CA ILE A 80 -5.70 57.49 19.38
C ILE A 80 -4.30 56.96 19.71
N ILE A 81 -3.74 57.64 20.70
CA ILE A 81 -2.45 57.47 21.37
C ILE A 81 -2.39 56.09 22.05
N ILE A 82 -1.30 55.36 21.83
CA ILE A 82 -0.99 54.10 22.52
C ILE A 82 -0.64 54.42 23.98
N ASN A 83 -1.46 53.94 24.91
CA ASN A 83 -1.13 53.89 26.33
C ASN A 83 -0.73 52.44 26.69
N PRO A 84 0.54 52.12 26.97
CA PRO A 84 0.96 50.76 27.22
C PRO A 84 0.78 50.45 28.71
N LYS A 85 -0.42 50.04 29.13
CA LYS A 85 -0.70 49.36 30.40
C LYS A 85 -2.14 48.87 30.44
N SER A 86 -2.43 47.82 29.68
CA SER A 86 -3.55 46.92 29.96
C SER A 86 -3.22 45.51 29.48
N GLU A 87 -3.34 44.59 30.43
CA GLU A 87 -3.29 43.14 30.36
C GLU A 87 -3.32 42.51 28.96
N VAL A 88 -2.19 41.89 28.59
CA VAL A 88 -2.17 40.84 27.58
C VAL A 88 -2.96 39.66 28.15
N LYS A 89 -4.26 39.59 27.84
CA LYS A 89 -4.97 38.32 27.88
C LYS A 89 -4.25 37.39 26.91
N HIS A 90 -3.70 36.30 27.45
CA HIS A 90 -3.21 35.18 26.69
C HIS A 90 -4.24 34.82 25.63
N VAL A 91 -3.95 35.15 24.37
CA VAL A 91 -4.59 34.51 23.23
C VAL A 91 -4.14 33.07 23.32
N GLU A 92 -5.05 32.22 23.79
CA GLU A 92 -4.88 30.79 23.88
C GLU A 92 -4.44 30.31 22.50
N ARG A 93 -3.19 29.85 22.44
CA ARG A 93 -2.56 29.29 21.25
C ARG A 93 -3.50 28.20 20.75
N ALA A 94 -4.12 28.43 19.60
CA ALA A 94 -4.92 27.46 18.89
C ALA A 94 -4.19 26.11 18.94
N GLN A 95 -4.78 25.18 19.69
CA GLN A 95 -4.26 23.83 19.81
C GLN A 95 -4.11 23.30 18.40
N SER A 96 -2.86 22.97 18.03
CA SER A 96 -2.58 22.17 16.84
C SER A 96 -3.54 20.99 16.84
N PRO A 97 -4.20 20.64 15.72
CA PRO A 97 -5.10 19.49 15.70
C PRO A 97 -4.25 18.26 15.96
N SER A 98 -4.23 17.85 17.23
CA SER A 98 -3.68 16.57 17.66
C SER A 98 -4.39 15.52 16.83
N ALA A 99 -3.61 14.73 16.10
CA ALA A 99 -4.07 13.54 15.41
C ALA A 99 -5.10 12.83 16.28
N LEU A 100 -6.24 12.49 15.66
CA LEU A 100 -7.38 11.76 16.24
C LEU A 100 -6.89 10.72 17.27
N ALA A 101 -6.84 11.12 18.53
CA ALA A 101 -6.66 10.20 19.64
C ALA A 101 -7.94 9.40 19.69
N VAL A 102 -7.92 8.21 19.08
CA VAL A 102 -8.99 7.24 19.22
C VAL A 102 -9.15 7.01 20.72
N SER A 103 -10.23 7.53 21.30
CA SER A 103 -10.62 7.23 22.66
C SER A 103 -10.67 5.70 22.79
N GLU A 104 -9.99 5.16 23.80
CA GLU A 104 -10.05 3.72 24.08
C GLU A 104 -11.53 3.29 24.15
N PRO A 105 -11.91 2.12 23.61
CA PRO A 105 -13.31 1.79 23.47
C PRO A 105 -13.99 1.75 24.84
N THR A 106 -14.86 2.74 25.01
CA THR A 106 -16.05 2.74 25.84
C THR A 106 -16.67 1.33 25.85
N TYR A 107 -16.48 0.60 26.94
CA TYR A 107 -17.16 -0.65 27.30
C TYR A 107 -17.26 -1.75 26.21
N LEU A 108 -16.46 -2.83 26.36
CA LEU A 108 -16.60 -4.05 25.54
C LEU A 108 -17.66 -4.99 26.17
N PRO A 109 -18.84 -5.18 25.53
CA PRO A 109 -20.05 -5.67 26.19
C PRO A 109 -20.06 -7.16 26.51
N ASN A 110 -19.21 -7.97 25.87
CA ASN A 110 -19.17 -9.42 26.07
C ASN A 110 -17.76 -10.00 25.83
N PRO A 111 -17.49 -11.24 26.27
CA PRO A 111 -16.17 -11.88 26.12
C PRO A 111 -15.69 -11.99 24.66
N LEU A 112 -16.61 -12.20 23.72
CA LEU A 112 -16.28 -12.27 22.29
C LEU A 112 -15.81 -10.92 21.76
N ALA A 113 -16.44 -9.82 22.16
CA ALA A 113 -16.02 -8.46 21.80
C ALA A 113 -14.61 -8.17 22.34
N ARG A 114 -14.31 -8.61 23.57
CA ARG A 114 -12.96 -8.49 24.15
C ARG A 114 -11.93 -9.30 23.37
N PHE A 115 -12.21 -10.57 23.11
CA PHE A 115 -11.33 -11.42 22.31
C PHE A 115 -11.06 -10.80 20.93
N ARG A 116 -12.12 -10.42 20.19
CA ARG A 116 -11.98 -9.76 18.89
C ARG A 116 -11.15 -8.49 18.98
N PHE A 117 -11.35 -7.68 20.01
CA PHE A 117 -10.58 -6.45 20.22
C PHE A 117 -9.10 -6.72 20.51
N PHE A 118 -8.76 -7.71 21.35
CA PHE A 118 -7.37 -8.05 21.65
C PHE A 118 -6.62 -8.63 20.45
N PHE A 119 -7.31 -9.43 19.61
CA PHE A 119 -6.71 -10.08 18.45
C PHE A 119 -6.92 -9.33 17.13
N ARG A 120 -7.56 -8.14 17.15
CA ARG A 120 -7.97 -7.41 15.93
C ARG A 120 -6.82 -7.08 14.99
N GLU A 121 -5.62 -6.85 15.52
CA GLU A 121 -4.44 -6.58 14.71
C GLU A 121 -4.05 -7.80 13.88
N TYR A 122 -3.98 -8.99 14.52
CA TYR A 122 -3.69 -10.24 13.84
C TYR A 122 -4.80 -10.64 12.85
N PHE A 123 -6.08 -10.43 13.21
CA PHE A 123 -7.18 -10.63 12.27
C PHE A 123 -7.11 -9.65 11.09
N GLY A 124 -6.68 -8.41 11.34
CA GLY A 124 -6.42 -7.42 10.30
C GLY A 124 -5.37 -7.90 9.32
N GLU A 125 -4.21 -8.34 9.81
CA GLU A 125 -3.12 -8.88 9.00
C GLU A 125 -3.54 -10.13 8.21
N PHE A 126 -4.29 -11.04 8.84
CA PHE A 126 -4.86 -12.20 8.16
C PHE A 126 -5.77 -11.80 7.00
N ILE A 127 -6.74 -10.91 7.23
CA ILE A 127 -7.70 -10.48 6.21
C ILE A 127 -7.01 -9.66 5.12
N GLY A 128 -6.12 -8.74 5.50
CA GLY A 128 -5.40 -7.90 4.55
C GLY A 128 -4.50 -8.72 3.62
N THR A 129 -3.76 -9.69 4.15
CA THR A 129 -2.94 -10.59 3.32
C THR A 129 -3.82 -11.55 2.50
N MET A 130 -4.95 -12.03 3.04
CA MET A 130 -5.91 -12.80 2.25
C MET A 130 -6.42 -12.03 1.02
N ILE A 131 -6.81 -10.76 1.19
CA ILE A 131 -7.23 -9.87 0.09
C ILE A 131 -6.10 -9.71 -0.91
N LEU A 132 -4.86 -9.46 -0.45
CA LEU A 132 -3.68 -9.37 -1.31
C LEU A 132 -3.56 -10.58 -2.24
N LEU A 133 -3.71 -11.80 -1.70
CA LEU A 133 -3.57 -13.03 -2.49
C LEU A 133 -4.80 -13.33 -3.35
N ILE A 134 -6.01 -12.91 -2.95
CA ILE A 134 -7.20 -13.04 -3.79
C ILE A 134 -7.00 -12.28 -5.11
N PHE A 135 -6.57 -11.02 -5.04
CA PHE A 135 -6.32 -10.23 -6.25
C PHE A 135 -5.06 -10.69 -6.99
N GLY A 136 -3.94 -10.91 -6.28
CA GLY A 136 -2.67 -11.30 -6.88
C GLY A 136 -2.71 -12.66 -7.59
N ASN A 137 -3.21 -13.69 -6.92
CA ASN A 137 -3.30 -15.03 -7.53
C ASN A 137 -4.46 -15.07 -8.55
N GLY A 138 -5.53 -14.32 -8.32
CA GLY A 138 -6.66 -14.20 -9.24
C GLY A 138 -6.25 -13.64 -10.60
N VAL A 139 -5.49 -12.54 -10.61
CA VAL A 139 -5.02 -11.95 -11.88
C VAL A 139 -4.02 -12.85 -12.61
N ASN A 140 -3.18 -13.59 -11.88
CA ASN A 140 -2.30 -14.59 -12.48
C ASN A 140 -3.12 -15.69 -13.18
N CYS A 141 -4.13 -16.23 -12.50
CA CYS A 141 -5.03 -17.24 -13.06
C CYS A 141 -5.80 -16.69 -14.27
N GLN A 142 -6.35 -15.47 -14.18
CA GLN A 142 -7.08 -14.86 -15.28
C GLN A 142 -6.20 -14.68 -16.51
N ALA A 143 -5.02 -14.08 -16.37
CA ALA A 143 -4.13 -13.82 -17.49
C ALA A 143 -3.63 -15.12 -18.13
N VAL A 144 -3.12 -16.07 -17.33
CA VAL A 144 -2.48 -17.27 -17.88
C VAL A 144 -3.50 -18.30 -18.36
N LEU A 145 -4.54 -18.60 -17.58
CA LEU A 145 -5.50 -19.65 -17.93
C LEU A 145 -6.43 -19.25 -19.08
N SER A 146 -6.56 -17.94 -19.36
CA SER A 146 -7.22 -17.45 -20.58
C SER A 146 -6.30 -17.41 -21.81
N ASN A 147 -5.09 -17.96 -21.70
CA ASN A 147 -4.05 -17.86 -22.72
C ASN A 147 -3.77 -16.41 -23.13
N TRP A 148 -3.66 -15.52 -22.14
CA TRP A 148 -3.39 -14.08 -22.28
C TRP A 148 -4.45 -13.28 -23.06
N THR A 149 -5.65 -13.82 -23.25
CA THR A 149 -6.75 -13.09 -23.89
C THR A 149 -7.51 -12.17 -22.93
N GLN A 150 -7.44 -12.43 -21.62
CA GLN A 150 -8.12 -11.64 -20.57
C GLN A 150 -7.12 -10.94 -19.62
N GLY A 151 -5.87 -10.77 -20.05
CA GLY A 151 -4.86 -10.09 -19.25
C GLY A 151 -3.48 -10.08 -19.91
N SER A 152 -2.65 -9.15 -19.46
CA SER A 152 -1.23 -8.99 -19.82
C SER A 152 -0.35 -8.88 -18.58
N TYR A 153 0.97 -8.86 -18.75
CA TYR A 153 1.89 -8.66 -17.63
C TYR A 153 1.60 -7.37 -16.84
N LEU A 154 1.24 -6.29 -17.52
CA LEU A 154 0.84 -5.04 -16.86
C LEU A 154 -0.43 -5.22 -16.02
N SER A 155 -1.43 -5.96 -16.53
CA SER A 155 -2.64 -6.26 -15.75
C SER A 155 -2.31 -7.05 -14.48
N ILE A 156 -1.33 -7.96 -14.53
CA ILE A 156 -0.83 -8.70 -13.37
C ILE A 156 -0.26 -7.72 -12.35
N SER A 157 0.64 -6.81 -12.76
CA SER A 157 1.20 -5.79 -11.86
C SER A 157 0.10 -4.92 -11.22
N PHE A 158 -0.93 -4.56 -11.97
CA PHE A 158 -2.11 -3.85 -11.44
C PHE A 158 -2.88 -4.68 -10.41
N GLY A 159 -3.18 -5.95 -10.70
CA GLY A 159 -3.90 -6.82 -9.77
C GLY A 159 -3.15 -6.99 -8.45
N TRP A 160 -1.83 -7.20 -8.49
CA TRP A 160 -0.99 -7.25 -7.29
C TRP A 160 -0.98 -5.92 -6.53
N GLY A 161 -0.84 -4.78 -7.22
CA GLY A 161 -0.90 -3.46 -6.60
C GLY A 161 -2.25 -3.20 -5.92
N ILE A 162 -3.35 -3.49 -6.61
CA ILE A 162 -4.72 -3.33 -6.09
C ILE A 162 -4.96 -4.24 -4.88
N GLY A 163 -4.47 -5.48 -4.92
CA GLY A 163 -4.50 -6.40 -3.78
C GLY A 163 -3.81 -5.83 -2.55
N VAL A 164 -2.62 -5.24 -2.72
CA VAL A 164 -1.89 -4.57 -1.64
C VAL A 164 -2.66 -3.35 -1.14
N MET A 165 -3.18 -2.51 -2.04
CA MET A 165 -3.97 -1.33 -1.69
C MET A 165 -5.16 -1.70 -0.80
N PHE A 166 -6.01 -2.63 -1.24
CA PHE A 166 -7.21 -3.01 -0.49
C PHE A 166 -6.87 -3.81 0.76
N GLY A 167 -5.78 -4.59 0.75
CA GLY A 167 -5.27 -5.21 1.97
C GLY A 167 -4.91 -4.16 3.04
N ILE A 168 -4.21 -3.09 2.65
CA ILE A 168 -3.85 -1.99 3.55
C ILE A 168 -5.11 -1.26 4.01
N HIS A 169 -6.07 -0.98 3.13
CA HIS A 169 -7.32 -0.32 3.54
C HIS A 169 -8.16 -1.16 4.49
N ALA A 170 -8.13 -2.50 4.36
CA ALA A 170 -8.89 -3.39 5.23
C ALA A 170 -8.41 -3.38 6.69
N CYS A 171 -7.12 -3.08 6.94
CA CYS A 171 -6.53 -3.26 8.27
C CYS A 171 -5.52 -2.20 8.71
N GLY A 172 -5.21 -1.22 7.88
CA GLY A 172 -4.14 -0.22 8.11
C GLY A 172 -4.39 0.63 9.35
N GLY A 173 -5.63 1.07 9.58
CA GLY A 173 -6.01 1.83 10.77
C GLY A 173 -6.07 1.00 12.07
N ILE A 174 -5.87 -0.31 11.99
CA ILE A 174 -5.95 -1.23 13.13
C ILE A 174 -4.58 -1.84 13.44
N SER A 175 -3.95 -2.46 12.44
CA SER A 175 -2.72 -3.25 12.56
C SER A 175 -1.47 -2.53 12.04
N GLY A 176 -1.64 -1.43 11.31
CA GLY A 176 -0.58 -0.82 10.50
C GLY A 176 -0.55 -1.34 9.05
N GLY A 177 -1.21 -2.47 8.75
CA GLY A 177 -1.30 -3.01 7.39
C GLY A 177 0.05 -3.43 6.84
N HIS A 178 0.82 -4.21 7.60
CA HIS A 178 2.13 -4.69 7.18
C HIS A 178 2.01 -5.69 6.03
N LEU A 179 1.11 -6.66 6.17
CA LEU A 179 0.76 -7.72 5.22
C LEU A 179 1.92 -8.60 4.76
N ASN A 180 3.10 -8.41 5.35
CA ASN A 180 4.39 -8.88 4.86
C ASN A 180 5.34 -9.07 6.05
N PRO A 181 5.90 -10.28 6.25
CA PRO A 181 6.86 -10.52 7.32
C PRO A 181 8.13 -9.68 7.19
N ALA A 182 8.61 -9.40 5.97
CA ALA A 182 9.79 -8.54 5.75
C ALA A 182 9.51 -7.08 6.17
N VAL A 183 8.30 -6.57 5.89
CA VAL A 183 7.87 -5.24 6.40
C VAL A 183 7.79 -5.26 7.92
N THR A 184 7.15 -6.28 8.49
CA THR A 184 6.97 -6.41 9.95
C THR A 184 8.30 -6.42 10.70
N ILE A 185 9.27 -7.19 10.22
CA ILE A 185 10.62 -7.26 10.80
C ILE A 185 11.34 -5.91 10.64
N SER A 186 11.26 -5.29 9.46
CA SER A 186 11.91 -4.00 9.20
C SER A 186 11.33 -2.89 10.10
N MET A 187 10.01 -2.82 10.26
CA MET A 187 9.37 -1.88 11.19
C MET A 187 9.74 -2.15 12.66
N ALA A 188 9.98 -3.42 13.04
CA ALA A 188 10.43 -3.76 14.39
C ALA A 188 11.86 -3.28 14.67
N ILE A 189 12.72 -3.30 13.65
CA ILE A 189 14.09 -2.79 13.74
C ILE A 189 14.11 -1.27 13.71
N PHE A 190 13.47 -0.65 12.71
CA PHE A 190 13.70 0.75 12.35
C PHE A 190 12.62 1.73 12.83
N ARG A 191 11.43 1.25 13.22
CA ARG A 191 10.26 2.07 13.60
C ARG A 191 9.65 1.66 14.95
N LYS A 192 10.42 0.96 15.79
CA LYS A 192 10.03 0.51 17.14
C LYS A 192 8.74 -0.33 17.20
N PHE A 193 8.39 -1.03 16.12
CA PHE A 193 7.26 -1.96 16.18
C PHE A 193 7.55 -3.08 17.21
N PRO A 194 6.59 -3.46 18.08
CA PRO A 194 6.88 -4.37 19.18
C PRO A 194 7.31 -5.77 18.72
N TRP A 195 8.55 -6.15 19.03
CA TRP A 195 9.11 -7.47 18.68
C TRP A 195 8.26 -8.66 19.12
N ARG A 196 7.54 -8.55 20.24
CA ARG A 196 6.62 -9.60 20.73
C ARG A 196 5.45 -9.90 19.79
N LYS A 197 5.05 -8.92 18.95
CA LYS A 197 3.96 -9.07 17.98
C LYS A 197 4.43 -9.71 16.67
N VAL A 198 5.73 -9.64 16.35
CA VAL A 198 6.30 -10.08 15.06
C VAL A 198 5.92 -11.53 14.71
N PRO A 199 6.06 -12.53 15.60
CA PRO A 199 5.70 -13.90 15.26
C PRO A 199 4.20 -14.08 14.98
N GLY A 200 3.35 -13.37 15.73
CA GLY A 200 1.89 -13.43 15.53
C GLY A 200 1.45 -12.76 14.22
N TYR A 201 2.09 -11.64 13.86
CA TYR A 201 1.89 -10.98 12.56
C TYR A 201 2.30 -11.89 11.42
N ALA A 202 3.51 -12.46 11.47
CA ALA A 202 4.01 -13.37 10.43
C ALA A 202 3.10 -14.59 10.25
N LEU A 203 2.64 -15.20 11.36
CA LEU A 203 1.71 -16.32 11.30
C LEU A 203 0.36 -15.91 10.68
N ALA A 204 -0.21 -14.78 11.11
CA ALA A 204 -1.47 -14.27 10.57
C ALA A 204 -1.37 -14.01 9.06
N GLN A 205 -0.28 -13.39 8.60
CA GLN A 205 -0.02 -13.10 7.20
C GLN A 205 0.11 -14.39 6.38
N ILE A 206 0.89 -15.38 6.85
CA ILE A 206 1.05 -16.67 6.16
C ILE A 206 -0.28 -17.42 6.05
N LEU A 207 -1.06 -17.46 7.13
CA LEU A 207 -2.39 -18.10 7.12
C LEU A 207 -3.36 -17.35 6.20
N GLY A 208 -3.36 -16.02 6.23
CA GLY A 208 -4.15 -15.20 5.32
C GLY A 208 -3.80 -15.46 3.87
N ALA A 209 -2.51 -15.52 3.55
CA ALA A 209 -2.02 -15.83 2.21
C ALA A 209 -2.40 -17.25 1.74
N CYS A 210 -2.30 -18.24 2.64
CA CYS A 210 -2.73 -19.60 2.37
C CYS A 210 -4.23 -19.65 2.06
N VAL A 211 -5.08 -19.04 2.89
CA VAL A 211 -6.53 -19.03 2.70
C VAL A 211 -6.91 -18.28 1.42
N GLY A 212 -6.34 -17.11 1.17
CA GLY A 212 -6.57 -16.35 -0.07
C GLY A 212 -6.22 -17.17 -1.30
N SER A 213 -5.09 -17.90 -1.27
CA SER A 213 -4.72 -18.78 -2.38
C SER A 213 -5.65 -19.98 -2.53
N CYS A 214 -6.13 -20.59 -1.44
CA CYS A 214 -7.12 -21.68 -1.51
C CYS A 214 -8.43 -21.21 -2.15
N LEU A 215 -8.89 -20.00 -1.82
CA LEU A 215 -10.11 -19.42 -2.39
C LEU A 215 -9.97 -19.21 -3.90
N VAL A 216 -8.83 -18.69 -4.36
CA VAL A 216 -8.57 -18.52 -5.81
C VAL A 216 -8.47 -19.87 -6.52
N GLN A 217 -7.76 -20.85 -5.95
CA GLN A 217 -7.67 -22.20 -6.52
C GLN A 217 -9.05 -22.87 -6.62
N GLY A 218 -9.91 -22.68 -5.62
CA GLY A 218 -11.30 -23.14 -5.65
C GLY A 218 -12.10 -22.45 -6.76
N ASN A 219 -11.99 -21.13 -6.87
CA ASN A 219 -12.68 -20.34 -7.90
C ASN A 219 -12.28 -20.73 -9.33
N TYR A 220 -10.98 -20.98 -9.57
CA TYR A 220 -10.44 -21.35 -10.88
C TYR A 220 -10.36 -22.86 -11.11
N HIS A 221 -10.93 -23.70 -10.23
CA HIS A 221 -10.76 -25.17 -10.26
C HIS A 221 -11.01 -25.80 -11.63
N ALA A 222 -12.10 -25.39 -12.31
CA ALA A 222 -12.45 -25.89 -13.63
C ALA A 222 -11.40 -25.53 -14.70
N LEU A 223 -10.95 -24.26 -14.72
CA LEU A 223 -9.92 -23.80 -15.65
C LEU A 223 -8.56 -24.41 -15.37
N LEU A 224 -8.21 -24.61 -14.09
CA LEU A 224 -6.99 -25.32 -13.71
C LEU A 224 -7.01 -26.76 -14.25
N ASN A 225 -8.09 -27.50 -14.05
CA ASN A 225 -8.21 -28.87 -14.58
C ASN A 225 -8.15 -28.91 -16.12
N GLN A 226 -8.76 -27.93 -16.79
CA GLN A 226 -8.71 -27.83 -18.24
C GLN A 226 -7.28 -27.57 -18.73
N PHE A 227 -6.58 -26.61 -18.12
CA PHE A 227 -5.22 -26.21 -18.49
C PHE A 227 -4.20 -27.34 -18.22
N GLU A 228 -4.37 -28.07 -17.12
CA GLU A 228 -3.50 -29.17 -16.71
C GLU A 228 -3.84 -30.50 -17.41
N GLY A 229 -4.84 -30.51 -18.31
CA GLY A 229 -5.18 -31.66 -19.15
C GLY A 229 -5.89 -32.80 -18.40
N GLY A 230 -6.65 -32.49 -17.34
CA GLY A 230 -7.54 -33.45 -16.70
C GLY A 230 -7.99 -33.08 -15.29
N TYR A 231 -9.02 -33.78 -14.81
CA TYR A 231 -9.60 -33.57 -13.50
C TYR A 231 -8.60 -33.83 -12.36
N ASN A 232 -8.45 -32.86 -11.46
CA ASN A 232 -7.56 -32.92 -10.29
C ASN A 232 -6.11 -33.31 -10.62
N ARG A 233 -5.65 -33.02 -11.84
CA ARG A 233 -4.24 -33.17 -12.20
C ARG A 233 -3.50 -31.91 -11.82
N ARG A 234 -2.83 -31.88 -10.66
CA ARG A 234 -1.97 -30.75 -10.28
C ARG A 234 -0.54 -30.95 -10.74
N THR A 235 0.02 -29.95 -11.41
CA THR A 235 1.26 -30.09 -12.17
C THR A 235 2.28 -29.00 -11.83
N TYR A 236 3.57 -29.37 -11.94
CA TYR A 236 4.70 -28.47 -11.67
C TYR A 236 5.91 -28.82 -12.54
N GLY A 237 6.52 -27.80 -13.15
CA GLY A 237 7.72 -27.93 -14.00
C GLY A 237 7.47 -28.47 -15.41
N LEU A 238 6.22 -28.42 -15.88
CA LEU A 238 5.77 -28.73 -17.24
C LEU A 238 5.21 -27.46 -17.90
N GLU A 239 5.02 -27.48 -19.22
CA GLU A 239 4.42 -26.36 -19.96
C GLU A 239 2.99 -26.04 -19.50
N THR A 240 2.22 -27.07 -19.15
CA THR A 240 0.86 -26.96 -18.61
C THR A 240 0.82 -26.71 -17.10
N SER A 241 1.96 -26.40 -16.46
CA SER A 241 2.01 -26.23 -15.00
C SER A 241 1.36 -24.96 -14.50
N THR A 242 0.56 -25.09 -13.45
CA THR A 242 -0.18 -23.98 -12.85
C THR A 242 0.31 -23.61 -11.46
N ALA A 243 1.22 -24.37 -10.83
CA ALA A 243 1.65 -24.12 -9.45
C ALA A 243 2.27 -22.71 -9.27
N THR A 244 3.05 -22.26 -10.25
CA THR A 244 3.72 -20.95 -10.24
C THR A 244 2.78 -19.78 -10.53
N LEU A 245 1.48 -20.03 -10.71
CA LEU A 245 0.47 -18.97 -10.67
C LEU A 245 0.22 -18.48 -9.23
N PHE A 246 0.58 -19.27 -8.23
CA PHE A 246 0.27 -19.01 -6.83
C PHE A 246 1.50 -18.56 -6.01
N PHE A 247 2.68 -19.08 -6.33
CA PHE A 247 3.96 -18.77 -5.68
C PHE A 247 5.04 -18.43 -6.73
N THR A 248 6.23 -17.99 -6.31
CA THR A 248 7.27 -17.51 -7.24
C THR A 248 8.35 -18.56 -7.54
N ASP A 249 8.81 -18.60 -8.78
CA ASP A 249 9.99 -19.34 -9.21
C ASP A 249 10.86 -18.44 -10.09
N ALA A 250 12.14 -18.79 -10.19
CA ALA A 250 13.07 -18.09 -11.06
C ALA A 250 12.87 -18.45 -12.53
N LYS A 251 13.13 -17.49 -13.42
CA LYS A 251 13.29 -17.80 -14.85
C LYS A 251 14.40 -18.83 -15.09
N PRO A 252 14.31 -19.67 -16.13
CA PRO A 252 15.27 -20.76 -16.36
C PRO A 252 16.73 -20.32 -16.44
N TYR A 253 16.99 -19.14 -17.02
CA TYR A 253 18.33 -18.59 -17.20
C TYR A 253 18.94 -17.99 -15.92
N MET A 254 18.16 -17.80 -14.86
CA MET A 254 18.64 -17.18 -13.62
C MET A 254 19.40 -18.18 -12.76
N SER A 255 20.52 -17.75 -12.18
CA SER A 255 21.23 -18.48 -11.14
C SER A 255 20.58 -18.25 -9.76
N ASN A 256 20.85 -19.12 -8.79
CA ASN A 256 20.35 -18.92 -7.41
C ASN A 256 20.82 -17.60 -6.78
N VAL A 257 22.06 -17.19 -7.07
CA VAL A 257 22.62 -15.92 -6.57
C VAL A 257 21.93 -14.73 -7.24
N GLY A 258 21.71 -14.80 -8.55
CA GLY A 258 20.97 -13.77 -9.28
C GLY A 258 19.53 -13.63 -8.77
N SER A 259 18.84 -14.76 -8.55
CA SER A 259 17.48 -14.75 -8.00
C SER A 259 17.43 -14.17 -6.60
N PHE A 260 18.39 -14.50 -5.74
CA PHE A 260 18.52 -13.88 -4.42
C PHE A 260 18.70 -12.36 -4.53
N PHE A 261 19.63 -11.91 -5.38
CA PHE A 261 19.89 -10.48 -5.58
C PHE A 261 18.67 -9.73 -6.11
N SER A 262 17.92 -10.32 -7.05
CA SER A 262 16.72 -9.71 -7.61
C SER A 262 15.65 -9.43 -6.53
N GLU A 263 15.33 -10.42 -5.69
CA GLU A 263 14.38 -10.23 -4.59
C GLU A 263 14.89 -9.31 -3.48
N PHE A 264 16.18 -9.43 -3.15
CA PHE A 264 16.85 -8.54 -2.21
C PHE A 264 16.74 -7.07 -2.65
N PHE A 265 17.09 -6.79 -3.91
CA PHE A 265 17.08 -5.45 -4.46
C PHE A 265 15.66 -4.89 -4.57
N ALA A 266 14.72 -5.66 -5.12
CA ALA A 266 13.33 -5.22 -5.26
C ALA A 266 12.68 -4.95 -3.89
N THR A 267 13.00 -5.74 -2.86
CA THR A 267 12.47 -5.52 -1.51
C THR A 267 13.14 -4.33 -0.81
N ALA A 268 14.41 -4.04 -1.10
CA ALA A 268 15.07 -2.82 -0.64
C ALA A 268 14.39 -1.58 -1.19
N VAL A 269 14.03 -1.58 -2.48
CA VAL A 269 13.24 -0.50 -3.10
C VAL A 269 11.88 -0.37 -2.41
N LEU A 270 11.17 -1.49 -2.19
CA LEU A 270 9.87 -1.49 -1.51
C LEU A 270 9.94 -0.83 -0.13
N LEU A 271 10.85 -1.30 0.75
CA LEU A 271 10.90 -0.82 2.13
C LEU A 271 11.48 0.59 2.26
N GLY A 272 12.47 0.95 1.43
CA GLY A 272 12.98 2.32 1.38
C GLY A 272 11.87 3.31 1.01
N MET A 273 11.03 2.97 0.02
CA MET A 273 9.90 3.82 -0.38
C MET A 273 8.75 3.81 0.63
N ILE A 274 8.46 2.68 1.29
CA ILE A 274 7.50 2.66 2.41
C ILE A 274 7.94 3.62 3.52
N CYS A 275 9.23 3.59 3.90
CA CYS A 275 9.77 4.55 4.86
C CYS A 275 9.63 5.99 4.38
N ALA A 276 9.92 6.27 3.10
CA ALA A 276 9.79 7.62 2.54
C ALA A 276 8.35 8.15 2.53
N VAL A 277 7.39 7.30 2.17
CA VAL A 277 5.96 7.67 2.04
C VAL A 277 5.28 7.81 3.40
N THR A 278 5.80 7.15 4.43
CA THR A 278 5.27 7.21 5.80
C THR A 278 6.00 8.21 6.70
N ASP A 279 7.11 8.80 6.25
CA ASP A 279 7.84 9.81 7.00
C ASP A 279 7.14 11.18 6.95
N SER A 280 6.60 11.61 8.10
CA SER A 280 5.94 12.89 8.27
C SER A 280 6.83 14.11 8.03
N ASN A 281 8.15 13.95 8.07
CA ASN A 281 9.13 15.04 7.86
C ASN A 281 9.66 15.11 6.42
N ASN A 282 9.18 14.25 5.53
CA ASN A 282 9.54 14.23 4.11
C ASN A 282 8.33 14.68 3.26
N ASN A 283 7.94 13.90 2.26
CA ASN A 283 6.75 14.10 1.45
C ASN A 283 5.77 12.93 1.71
N PRO A 284 5.10 12.91 2.88
CA PRO A 284 4.26 11.78 3.28
C PRO A 284 3.01 11.67 2.40
N ALA A 285 2.44 10.46 2.34
CA ALA A 285 1.10 10.30 1.81
C ALA A 285 0.09 11.15 2.60
N PRO A 286 -0.92 11.73 1.93
CA PRO A 286 -2.06 12.28 2.65
C PRO A 286 -2.75 11.21 3.53
N PRO A 287 -3.40 11.59 4.64
CA PRO A 287 -4.11 10.65 5.50
C PRO A 287 -5.07 9.75 4.71
N GLY A 288 -4.97 8.44 4.93
CA GLY A 288 -5.78 7.44 4.22
C GLY A 288 -5.27 7.06 2.83
N MET A 289 -4.27 7.74 2.26
CA MET A 289 -3.76 7.46 0.91
C MET A 289 -2.56 6.49 0.86
N ASN A 290 -2.05 6.04 2.02
CA ASN A 290 -0.91 5.11 2.08
C ASN A 290 -1.10 3.89 1.17
N GLY A 291 -2.28 3.26 1.20
CA GLY A 291 -2.55 2.09 0.35
C GLY A 291 -2.49 2.39 -1.15
N VAL A 292 -2.94 3.58 -1.58
CA VAL A 292 -2.92 3.99 -2.99
C VAL A 292 -1.50 4.25 -3.47
N ILE A 293 -0.66 4.89 -2.65
CA ILE A 293 0.74 5.13 -3.03
C ILE A 293 1.52 3.82 -3.09
N VAL A 294 1.29 2.91 -2.13
CA VAL A 294 1.90 1.58 -2.16
C VAL A 294 1.39 0.76 -3.36
N MET A 295 0.14 0.94 -3.82
CA MET A 295 -0.35 0.35 -5.08
C MET A 295 0.57 0.70 -6.25
N PHE A 296 0.84 2.00 -6.46
CA PHE A 296 1.68 2.46 -7.56
C PHE A 296 3.12 2.01 -7.41
N LEU A 297 3.64 1.94 -6.18
CA LEU A 297 4.95 1.37 -5.90
C LEU A 297 5.05 -0.10 -6.33
N ILE A 298 4.04 -0.92 -6.01
CA ILE A 298 4.01 -2.33 -6.40
C ILE A 298 3.86 -2.49 -7.91
N ILE A 299 3.04 -1.67 -8.57
CA ILE A 299 2.92 -1.65 -10.03
C ILE A 299 4.28 -1.31 -10.66
N GLY A 300 4.97 -0.29 -10.15
CA GLY A 300 6.28 0.12 -10.63
C GLY A 300 7.35 -0.96 -10.44
N ILE A 301 7.41 -1.59 -9.27
CA ILE A 301 8.33 -2.70 -9.01
C ILE A 301 8.02 -3.89 -9.93
N GLY A 302 6.74 -4.25 -10.10
CA GLY A 302 6.34 -5.34 -10.99
C GLY A 302 6.74 -5.05 -12.45
N ALA A 303 6.49 -3.84 -12.93
CA ALA A 303 6.84 -3.40 -14.27
C ALA A 303 8.35 -3.32 -14.54
N ALA A 304 9.15 -2.92 -13.54
CA ALA A 304 10.58 -2.65 -13.72
C ALA A 304 11.51 -3.80 -13.27
N LEU A 305 11.15 -4.52 -12.20
CA LEU A 305 12.03 -5.49 -11.53
C LEU A 305 11.47 -6.91 -11.51
N GLY A 306 10.32 -7.13 -12.15
CA GLY A 306 9.55 -8.34 -11.92
C GLY A 306 9.84 -9.54 -12.82
N THR A 307 10.49 -9.36 -13.97
CA THR A 307 10.70 -10.42 -14.97
C THR A 307 11.43 -11.65 -14.42
N GLU A 308 12.40 -11.44 -13.56
CA GLU A 308 13.38 -12.47 -13.16
C GLU A 308 12.84 -13.49 -12.16
N THR A 309 12.14 -13.01 -11.14
CA THR A 309 11.66 -13.80 -9.99
C THR A 309 10.21 -13.50 -9.60
N ALA A 310 9.48 -12.73 -10.42
CA ALA A 310 8.10 -12.33 -10.17
C ALA A 310 7.89 -11.49 -8.90
N TYR A 311 8.90 -10.68 -8.52
CA TYR A 311 8.83 -9.65 -7.48
C TYR A 311 8.07 -10.15 -6.24
N CYS A 312 8.59 -11.20 -5.61
CA CYS A 312 7.97 -11.80 -4.45
C CYS A 312 7.81 -10.79 -3.32
N LEU A 313 8.88 -10.10 -2.92
CA LEU A 313 8.93 -9.02 -1.92
C LEU A 313 8.45 -9.38 -0.49
N ASN A 314 7.76 -10.50 -0.34
CA ASN A 314 6.93 -10.82 0.81
C ASN A 314 6.99 -12.33 1.10
N PRO A 315 7.60 -12.72 2.24
CA PRO A 315 7.68 -14.13 2.64
C PRO A 315 6.32 -14.84 2.77
N ALA A 316 5.27 -14.16 3.22
CA ALA A 316 3.93 -14.75 3.35
C ALA A 316 3.26 -14.98 1.99
N ARG A 317 3.49 -14.09 1.02
CA ARG A 317 2.97 -14.15 -0.36
C ARG A 317 3.52 -15.33 -1.17
N ASP A 318 4.58 -15.98 -0.70
CA ASP A 318 5.12 -17.20 -1.31
C ASP A 318 4.86 -18.44 -0.46
N LEU A 319 5.20 -18.40 0.84
CA LEU A 319 5.05 -19.55 1.72
C LEU A 319 3.58 -19.97 1.89
N GLY A 320 2.67 -19.00 2.07
CA GLY A 320 1.23 -19.28 2.21
C GLY A 320 0.66 -20.00 0.98
N PRO A 321 0.84 -19.48 -0.24
CA PRO A 321 0.39 -20.16 -1.44
C PRO A 321 1.08 -21.49 -1.72
N ARG A 322 2.36 -21.71 -1.35
CA ARG A 322 2.98 -23.04 -1.42
C ARG A 322 2.29 -24.07 -0.52
N ILE A 323 1.90 -23.66 0.71
CA ILE A 323 1.10 -24.50 1.61
C ILE A 323 -0.26 -24.79 0.97
N ALA A 324 -0.92 -23.80 0.38
CA ALA A 324 -2.19 -23.98 -0.33
C ALA A 324 -2.04 -24.97 -1.51
N CYS A 325 -0.98 -24.85 -2.31
CA CYS A 325 -0.69 -25.81 -3.37
C CYS A 325 -0.49 -27.24 -2.82
N ALA A 326 0.20 -27.40 -1.69
CA ALA A 326 0.32 -28.72 -1.05
C ALA A 326 -1.04 -29.29 -0.63
N ILE A 327 -1.95 -28.45 -0.09
CA ILE A 327 -3.32 -28.84 0.28
C ILE A 327 -4.12 -29.30 -0.96
N PHE A 328 -3.96 -28.63 -2.10
CA PHE A 328 -4.64 -28.97 -3.35
C PHE A 328 -4.03 -30.14 -4.12
N GLY A 329 -2.96 -30.76 -3.60
CA GLY A 329 -2.34 -31.95 -4.18
C GLY A 329 -1.26 -31.68 -5.23
N TYR A 330 -0.69 -30.46 -5.28
CA TYR A 330 0.49 -30.22 -6.09
C TYR A 330 1.68 -31.08 -5.63
N PRO A 331 2.56 -31.52 -6.55
CA PRO A 331 3.64 -32.43 -6.22
C PRO A 331 4.63 -31.82 -5.23
N SER A 332 5.23 -32.65 -4.37
CA SER A 332 6.23 -32.22 -3.37
C SER A 332 7.46 -31.52 -3.97
N LYS A 333 7.68 -31.65 -5.28
CA LYS A 333 8.74 -30.97 -6.03
C LYS A 333 8.71 -29.44 -5.89
N ILE A 334 7.57 -28.83 -5.55
CA ILE A 334 7.47 -27.40 -5.25
C ILE A 334 8.34 -26.96 -4.05
N TRP A 335 8.67 -27.90 -3.14
CA TRP A 335 9.50 -27.66 -1.96
C TRP A 335 10.99 -27.92 -2.22
N THR A 336 11.30 -28.78 -3.18
CA THR A 336 12.67 -29.17 -3.53
C THR A 336 13.21 -28.41 -4.74
N TYR A 337 12.45 -27.46 -5.28
CA TYR A 337 12.91 -26.62 -6.39
C TYR A 337 14.23 -25.96 -6.03
N ARG A 338 15.23 -26.21 -6.87
CA ARG A 338 16.64 -25.81 -6.68
C ARG A 338 17.12 -26.02 -5.23
N LYS A 339 16.82 -27.22 -4.70
CA LYS A 339 17.08 -27.69 -3.32
C LYS A 339 16.18 -27.04 -2.27
N ALA A 340 16.25 -25.72 -2.10
CA ALA A 340 15.51 -25.00 -1.05
C ALA A 340 15.16 -23.56 -1.47
N TYR A 341 14.84 -23.35 -2.75
CA TYR A 341 14.61 -22.02 -3.31
C TYR A 341 13.65 -21.16 -2.51
N TRP A 342 12.54 -21.78 -2.06
CA TRP A 342 11.50 -21.15 -1.25
C TRP A 342 12.01 -20.57 0.09
N VAL A 343 13.17 -21.00 0.59
CA VAL A 343 13.77 -20.43 1.80
C VAL A 343 14.65 -19.24 1.45
N TYR A 344 15.66 -19.44 0.61
CA TYR A 344 16.69 -18.41 0.44
C TYR A 344 16.23 -17.26 -0.45
N VAL A 345 15.38 -17.48 -1.45
CA VAL A 345 14.92 -16.40 -2.34
C VAL A 345 13.71 -15.66 -1.77
N PRO A 346 12.51 -16.24 -1.61
CA PRO A 346 11.33 -15.46 -1.26
C PRO A 346 11.17 -15.20 0.25
N ILE A 347 11.96 -15.84 1.12
CA ILE A 347 11.96 -15.55 2.57
C ILE A 347 13.17 -14.73 2.97
N ILE A 348 14.37 -15.27 2.82
CA ILE A 348 15.59 -14.63 3.33
C ILE A 348 15.91 -13.36 2.55
N ALA A 349 15.88 -13.38 1.21
CA ALA A 349 16.27 -12.21 0.42
C ALA A 349 15.36 -10.98 0.67
N PRO A 350 14.02 -11.10 0.74
CA PRO A 350 13.15 -10.00 1.12
C PRO A 350 13.41 -9.43 2.52
N ILE A 351 13.70 -10.28 3.51
CA ILE A 351 13.99 -9.79 4.87
C ILE A 351 15.25 -8.92 4.86
N PHE A 352 16.34 -9.42 4.28
CA PHE A 352 17.59 -8.65 4.21
C PHE A 352 17.49 -7.45 3.27
N GLY A 353 16.76 -7.58 2.18
CA GLY A 353 16.48 -6.48 1.26
C GLY A 353 15.71 -5.36 1.95
N GLY A 354 14.64 -5.72 2.68
CA GLY A 354 13.85 -4.77 3.45
C GLY A 354 14.67 -4.02 4.49
N MET A 355 15.55 -4.74 5.21
CA MET A 355 16.49 -4.15 6.15
C MET A 355 17.45 -3.17 5.47
N LEU A 356 17.99 -3.52 4.29
CA LEU A 356 18.85 -2.61 3.53
C LEU A 356 18.08 -1.36 3.08
N GLY A 357 16.85 -1.52 2.58
CA GLY A 357 16.02 -0.40 2.13
C GLY A 357 15.78 0.63 3.24
N CYS A 358 15.37 0.14 4.43
CA CYS A 358 15.22 0.99 5.61
C CYS A 358 16.54 1.61 6.05
N LEU A 359 17.63 0.84 6.06
CA LEU A 359 18.96 1.34 6.45
C LEU A 359 19.43 2.47 5.55
N VAL A 360 19.27 2.33 4.22
CA VAL A 360 19.66 3.35 3.24
C VAL A 360 18.83 4.61 3.43
N TYR A 361 17.50 4.48 3.55
CA TYR A 361 16.64 5.63 3.80
C TYR A 361 16.99 6.32 5.12
N ASP A 362 17.25 5.55 6.17
CA ASP A 362 17.54 6.08 7.48
C ASP A 362 18.91 6.76 7.57
N PHE A 363 19.90 6.23 6.87
CA PHE A 363 21.24 6.79 6.85
C PHE A 363 21.31 8.13 6.10
N PHE A 364 20.61 8.24 4.97
CA PHE A 364 20.73 9.41 4.09
C PHE A 364 19.64 10.47 4.28
N ILE A 365 18.45 10.11 4.76
CA ILE A 365 17.28 10.99 4.75
C ILE A 365 16.63 11.10 6.13
N TYR A 366 16.40 9.99 6.81
CA TYR A 366 15.58 9.98 8.03
C TYR A 366 16.31 10.52 9.28
N SER A 367 15.65 11.41 10.02
CA SER A 367 16.18 11.98 11.27
C SER A 367 15.38 11.59 12.53
N GLY A 368 14.42 10.66 12.42
CA GLY A 368 13.57 10.24 13.54
C GLY A 368 14.30 9.40 14.60
N ARG A 369 13.93 9.58 15.87
CA ARG A 369 14.56 8.94 17.05
C ARG A 369 14.16 7.47 17.26
N ASP A 370 13.25 6.97 16.47
CA ASP A 370 12.81 5.59 16.39
C ASP A 370 13.78 4.69 15.61
N SER A 371 14.56 5.27 14.69
CA SER A 371 15.65 4.57 14.02
C SER A 371 16.81 4.24 14.97
N PRO A 372 17.37 3.02 14.92
CA PRO A 372 18.59 2.64 15.65
C PRO A 372 19.81 3.52 15.35
N LEU A 373 19.90 4.10 14.15
CA LEU A 373 21.01 4.98 13.77
C LEU A 373 21.03 6.29 14.56
N ASN A 374 19.86 6.73 15.02
CA ASN A 374 19.69 8.00 15.73
C ASN A 374 19.66 7.82 17.26
N TRP A 375 19.97 6.62 17.78
CA TRP A 375 20.07 6.39 19.21
C TRP A 375 21.33 7.02 19.79
N ALA A 376 21.20 7.71 20.92
CA ALA A 376 22.34 8.30 21.60
C ALA A 376 23.32 7.20 22.05
N TRP A 377 24.50 7.14 21.45
CA TRP A 377 25.57 6.29 21.92
C TRP A 377 26.19 6.89 23.19
N GLY A 378 26.16 6.14 24.29
CA GLY A 378 27.03 6.40 25.44
C GLY A 378 26.66 7.57 26.37
N ARG A 379 25.52 8.25 26.23
CA ARG A 379 25.05 9.13 27.32
C ARG A 379 24.54 8.27 28.47
N LYS A 380 25.35 8.16 29.54
CA LYS A 380 24.86 7.83 30.88
C LYS A 380 23.57 8.62 31.09
N LYS A 381 22.50 7.97 31.56
CA LYS A 381 21.25 8.62 31.96
C LYS A 381 21.62 9.88 32.76
N ALA A 382 21.52 11.06 32.14
CA ALA A 382 21.44 12.28 32.90
C ALA A 382 20.12 12.12 33.66
N THR A 383 20.24 11.87 34.95
CA THR A 383 19.14 11.91 35.90
C THR A 383 18.40 13.20 35.66
N THR A 384 17.19 13.10 35.13
CA THR A 384 16.28 14.22 34.91
C THR A 384 15.77 14.72 36.26
N GLU A 385 16.62 15.46 36.96
CA GLU A 385 16.26 16.42 38.00
C GLU A 385 17.16 17.66 37.82
N GLU A 386 17.08 18.33 36.68
CA GLU A 386 17.47 19.74 36.61
C GLU A 386 16.33 20.54 36.00
N SER A 387 15.67 21.26 36.90
CA SER A 387 14.65 22.27 36.62
C SER A 387 15.19 23.35 35.68
N PRO A 388 14.41 23.85 34.71
CA PRO A 388 14.81 24.99 33.89
C PRO A 388 14.69 26.28 34.72
N ARG A 389 15.71 26.58 35.52
CA ARG A 389 15.98 27.92 36.05
C ARG A 389 17.48 28.14 36.02
N GLN A 390 17.97 28.70 34.92
CA GLN A 390 19.08 29.67 34.86
C GLN A 390 19.51 29.86 33.39
N LEU A 391 18.71 30.63 32.66
CA LEU A 391 19.18 31.45 31.53
C LEU A 391 18.55 32.83 31.68
N GLU A 392 18.83 33.45 32.82
CA GLU A 392 18.77 34.90 33.02
C GLU A 392 20.01 35.24 33.85
N ASN A 393 20.87 36.08 33.27
CA ASN A 393 22.13 36.63 33.80
C ASN A 393 23.41 35.79 33.57
N ALA A 394 24.01 35.97 32.39
CA ALA A 394 25.45 36.09 32.21
C ALA A 394 25.74 36.90 30.93
#